data_AF-A0A6N7X8V6-F1
#
_entry.id   AF-A0A6N7X8V6-F1
#
_cell.length_a   1.000
_cell.length_b   1.000
_cell.length_c   1.000
_cell.angle_alpha   90.00
_cell.angle_beta   90.00
_cell.angle_gamma   90.00
#
_symmetry.space_group_name_H-M   'P 1'
#
loop_
_entity.id
_entity.type
_entity.pdbx_description
1 polymer ?
#
loop_
_entity_poly.entity_id
_entity_poly.type
_entity_poly.pdbx_seq_one_letter_code
_entity_poly.pdbx_strand_id
1 'polypeptide(L)'
;MAVQVLFSAVLAPFLNMLLAIGEEAGWRGFLYPALGERMPKVRAAVLSGVAWGAWHAPLIAMGYNYGSDYLGFPALGIVAMTVFCMAFGTFLCYLRERSGSVWPCALAHGSLNAVAGLGLWFSCSGYGICGPTPLGLLGCMPTVLLAVWLLVKSSTSR
;
A
#
# COMPACT_ATOMS: atom_id res chain seq x y z
N MET A 1 -3.60 -19.32 -16.69
CA MET A 1 -3.82 -19.03 -15.25
C MET A 1 -2.68 -19.54 -14.37
N ALA A 2 -2.41 -20.85 -14.26
CA ALA A 2 -1.37 -21.38 -13.34
C ALA A 2 0.04 -20.79 -13.57
N VAL A 3 0.50 -20.72 -14.82
CA VAL A 3 1.81 -20.12 -15.18
C VAL A 3 1.89 -18.65 -14.77
N GLN A 4 0.81 -17.88 -14.95
CA GLN A 4 0.81 -16.46 -14.61
C GLN A 4 0.72 -16.24 -13.09
N VAL A 5 -0.01 -17.07 -12.36
CA VAL A 5 -0.02 -17.04 -10.88
C VAL A 5 1.38 -17.33 -10.36
N LEU A 6 2.05 -18.36 -10.90
CA LEU A 6 3.44 -18.67 -10.53
C LEU A 6 4.38 -17.52 -10.85
N PHE A 7 4.26 -16.91 -12.04
CA PHE A 7 5.05 -15.74 -12.42
C PHE A 7 4.80 -14.56 -11.47
N SER A 8 3.53 -14.27 -11.16
CA SER A 8 3.11 -13.18 -10.27
C SER A 8 3.59 -13.36 -8.84
N ALA A 9 3.69 -14.61 -8.38
CA ALA A 9 4.15 -14.93 -7.03
C ALA A 9 5.68 -14.97 -6.90
N VAL A 10 6.41 -15.31 -7.97
CA VAL A 10 7.85 -15.60 -7.90
C VAL A 10 8.70 -14.54 -8.58
N LEU A 11 8.48 -14.24 -9.86
CA LEU A 11 9.37 -13.38 -10.65
C LEU A 11 8.91 -11.93 -10.69
N ALA A 12 7.60 -11.70 -10.85
CA ALA A 12 7.03 -10.37 -10.92
C ALA A 12 7.32 -9.48 -9.69
N PRO A 13 7.42 -9.99 -8.45
CA PRO A 13 7.78 -9.16 -7.30
C PRO A 13 9.14 -8.48 -7.44
N PHE A 14 10.14 -9.19 -7.97
CA PHE A 14 11.49 -8.63 -8.16
C PHE A 14 11.53 -7.61 -9.30
N LEU A 15 10.75 -7.81 -10.36
CA LEU A 15 10.63 -6.82 -11.43
C LEU A 15 9.92 -5.56 -10.93
N ASN A 16 8.81 -5.73 -10.22
CA ASN A 16 8.06 -4.60 -9.64
C ASN A 16 8.84 -3.90 -8.52
N MET A 17 9.72 -4.61 -7.80
CA MET A 17 10.62 -4.01 -6.80
C MET A 17 11.48 -2.89 -7.41
N LEU A 18 11.98 -3.07 -8.64
CA LEU A 18 12.79 -2.06 -9.33
C LEU A 18 12.00 -0.81 -9.70
N LEU A 19 10.68 -0.93 -9.88
CA LEU A 19 9.80 0.22 -10.08
C LEU A 19 9.42 0.85 -8.73
N ALA A 20 9.06 0.02 -7.76
CA ALA A 20 8.65 0.42 -6.42
C ALA A 20 9.78 1.11 -5.63
N ILE A 21 11.05 0.83 -5.92
CA ILE A 21 12.18 1.46 -5.22
C ILE A 21 12.18 2.98 -5.36
N GLY A 22 11.69 3.52 -6.49
CA GLY A 22 11.59 4.98 -6.69
C GLY A 22 10.65 5.61 -5.66
N GLU A 23 9.49 4.99 -5.43
CA GLU A 23 8.55 5.42 -4.39
C GLU A 23 9.11 5.16 -2.98
N GLU A 24 9.61 3.96 -2.71
CA GLU A 24 10.07 3.59 -1.37
C GLU A 24 11.31 4.37 -0.92
N ALA A 25 12.18 4.80 -1.84
CA ALA A 25 13.27 5.72 -1.53
C ALA A 25 12.74 7.06 -1.01
N GLY A 26 11.66 7.59 -1.60
CA GLY A 26 11.00 8.80 -1.12
C GLY A 26 10.28 8.60 0.21
N TRP A 27 9.40 7.60 0.29
CA TRP A 27 8.51 7.43 1.45
C TRP A 27 9.21 6.83 2.67
N ARG A 28 9.99 5.75 2.50
CA ARG A 28 10.65 5.00 3.58
C ARG A 28 12.13 5.37 3.72
N GLY A 29 12.76 5.80 2.62
CA GLY A 29 14.13 6.28 2.63
C GLY A 29 14.29 7.69 3.16
N PHE A 30 13.35 8.60 2.84
CA PHE A 30 13.44 10.02 3.20
C PHE A 30 12.34 10.50 4.15
N LEU A 31 11.06 10.45 3.72
CA LEU A 31 9.97 11.10 4.45
C LEU A 31 9.75 10.51 5.85
N TYR A 32 9.65 9.18 5.96
CA TYR A 32 9.42 8.52 7.25
C TYR A 32 10.54 8.80 8.28
N PRO A 33 11.84 8.63 7.95
CA PRO A 33 12.92 9.04 8.84
C PRO A 33 12.86 10.51 9.24
N ALA A 34 12.66 11.42 8.28
CA ALA A 34 12.60 12.86 8.55
C ALA A 34 11.43 13.25 9.47
N LEU A 35 10.28 12.59 9.34
CA LEU A 35 9.16 12.75 10.28
C LEU A 35 9.53 12.17 11.66
N GLY A 36 10.18 11.00 11.70
CA GLY A 36 10.60 10.32 12.94
C GLY A 36 11.55 11.13 13.81
N GLU A 37 12.33 12.04 13.24
CA GLU A 37 13.17 13.00 13.99
C GLU A 37 12.35 14.05 14.77
N ARG A 38 11.10 14.30 14.36
CA ARG A 38 10.27 15.40 14.87
C ARG A 38 9.04 14.94 15.63
N MET A 39 8.65 13.67 15.51
CA MET A 39 7.44 13.15 16.14
C MET A 39 7.53 11.66 16.46
N PRO A 40 6.65 11.15 17.35
CA PRO A 40 6.61 9.73 17.67
C PRO A 40 6.38 8.85 16.45
N LYS A 41 7.01 7.68 16.44
CA LYS A 41 6.97 6.67 15.36
C LYS A 41 5.58 6.44 14.76
N VAL A 42 4.57 6.24 15.62
CA VAL A 42 3.18 6.02 15.20
C VAL A 42 2.65 7.19 14.36
N ARG A 43 2.90 8.43 14.79
CA ARG A 43 2.48 9.63 14.04
C ARG A 43 3.25 9.76 12.72
N ALA A 44 4.56 9.49 12.74
CA ALA A 44 5.40 9.52 11.54
C ALA A 44 4.92 8.50 10.49
N ALA A 45 4.60 7.27 10.92
CA ALA A 45 4.12 6.21 10.03
C ALA A 45 2.77 6.55 9.40
N VAL A 46 1.82 7.03 10.22
CA VAL A 46 0.50 7.44 9.76
C VAL A 46 0.59 8.61 8.78
N LEU A 47 1.35 9.66 9.09
CA LEU A 47 1.47 10.82 8.21
C LEU A 47 2.21 10.50 6.91
N SER A 48 3.23 9.63 6.96
CA SER A 48 3.88 9.13 5.75
C SER A 48 2.88 8.38 4.84
N GLY A 49 2.04 7.53 5.44
CA GLY A 49 0.97 6.84 4.71
C GLY A 49 -0.10 7.77 4.13
N VAL A 50 -0.49 8.82 4.86
CA VAL A 50 -1.42 9.84 4.36
C VAL A 50 -0.83 10.59 3.16
N ALA A 51 0.44 11.02 3.26
CA ALA A 51 1.13 11.71 2.17
C ALA A 51 1.21 10.83 0.92
N TRP A 52 1.53 9.54 1.10
CA TRP A 52 1.58 8.58 0.00
C TRP A 52 0.19 8.31 -0.61
N GLY A 53 -0.86 8.21 0.22
CA GLY A 53 -2.23 8.08 -0.25
C GLY A 53 -2.70 9.29 -1.06
N ALA A 54 -2.43 10.50 -0.56
CA ALA A 54 -2.75 11.75 -1.24
C ALA A 54 -2.00 11.90 -2.58
N TRP A 55 -0.77 11.39 -2.68
CA TRP A 55 -0.01 11.39 -3.93
C TRP A 55 -0.71 10.63 -5.07
N HIS A 56 -1.53 9.62 -4.76
CA HIS A 56 -2.31 8.87 -5.75
C HIS A 56 -3.57 9.60 -6.23
N ALA A 57 -3.97 10.69 -5.56
CA ALA A 57 -5.25 11.34 -5.82
C ALA A 57 -5.50 11.74 -7.29
N PRO A 58 -4.52 12.30 -8.03
CA PRO A 58 -4.73 12.66 -9.44
C PRO A 58 -5.06 11.46 -10.32
N LEU A 59 -4.37 10.33 -10.14
CA LEU A 59 -4.60 9.12 -10.95
C LEU A 59 -5.93 8.46 -10.59
N ILE A 60 -6.30 8.45 -9.31
CA ILE A 60 -7.60 7.95 -8.86
C ILE A 60 -8.74 8.81 -9.41
N ALA A 61 -8.54 10.13 -9.49
CA ALA A 61 -9.49 11.03 -10.14
C ALA A 61 -9.64 10.78 -11.65
N MET A 62 -8.71 10.07 -12.27
CA MET A 62 -8.79 9.57 -13.65
C MET A 62 -9.33 8.12 -13.74
N GLY A 63 -9.75 7.52 -12.62
CA GLY A 63 -10.32 6.18 -12.56
C GLY A 63 -9.31 5.04 -12.32
N TYR A 64 -8.05 5.36 -12.03
CA TYR A 64 -7.04 4.34 -11.72
C TYR A 64 -7.43 3.53 -10.47
N ASN A 65 -7.18 2.21 -10.48
CA ASN A 65 -7.48 1.22 -9.44
C ASN A 65 -8.96 0.95 -9.07
N TYR A 66 -9.86 1.89 -9.28
CA TYR A 66 -11.27 1.78 -8.83
C TYR A 66 -12.30 1.95 -9.94
N GLY A 67 -11.88 2.34 -11.14
CA GLY A 67 -12.80 2.78 -12.20
C GLY A 67 -13.44 4.13 -11.87
N SER A 68 -14.48 4.51 -12.62
CA SER A 68 -15.28 5.71 -12.38
C SER A 68 -16.74 5.44 -12.00
N ASP A 69 -17.17 4.19 -12.07
CA ASP A 69 -18.56 3.78 -11.86
C ASP A 69 -18.80 3.31 -10.41
N TYR A 70 -18.75 4.26 -9.47
CA TYR A 70 -19.11 4.03 -8.08
C TYR A 70 -19.60 5.31 -7.39
N LEU A 71 -20.38 5.14 -6.33
CA LEU A 71 -20.90 6.26 -5.55
C LEU A 71 -19.78 7.07 -4.90
N GLY A 72 -19.76 8.38 -5.15
CA GLY A 72 -18.76 9.28 -4.57
C GLY A 72 -17.43 9.33 -5.33
N PHE A 73 -17.40 8.93 -6.60
CA PHE A 73 -16.25 9.17 -7.47
C PHE A 73 -15.95 10.69 -7.60
N PRO A 74 -14.66 11.12 -7.51
CA PRO A 74 -13.47 10.32 -7.19
C PRO A 74 -13.11 10.28 -5.70
N ALA A 75 -13.81 11.07 -4.86
CA ALA A 75 -13.46 11.30 -3.47
C ALA A 75 -13.38 10.01 -2.64
N LEU A 76 -14.33 9.10 -2.80
CA LEU A 76 -14.35 7.85 -2.03
C LEU A 76 -13.17 6.93 -2.42
N GLY A 77 -12.77 6.90 -3.69
CA GLY A 77 -11.57 6.17 -4.12
C GLY A 77 -10.29 6.74 -3.53
N ILE A 78 -10.19 8.07 -3.43
CA ILE A 78 -9.04 8.75 -2.80
C ILE A 78 -8.97 8.39 -1.31
N VAL A 79 -10.11 8.40 -0.61
CA VAL A 79 -10.18 7.98 0.79
C VAL A 79 -9.80 6.50 0.94
N ALA A 80 -10.33 5.61 0.09
CA ALA A 80 -10.01 4.19 0.12
C ALA A 80 -8.51 3.94 -0.09
N MET A 81 -7.89 4.60 -1.08
CA MET A 81 -6.45 4.51 -1.29
C MET A 81 -5.66 5.08 -0.13
N THR A 82 -6.11 6.18 0.48
CA THR A 82 -5.41 6.77 1.62
C THR A 82 -5.43 5.83 2.82
N VAL A 83 -6.56 5.18 3.10
CA VAL A 83 -6.68 4.15 4.15
C VAL A 83 -5.76 2.97 3.84
N PHE A 84 -5.75 2.49 2.59
CA PHE A 84 -4.85 1.43 2.16
C PHE A 84 -3.37 1.83 2.35
N CYS A 85 -2.98 3.02 1.88
CA CYS A 85 -1.62 3.54 2.00
C CYS A 85 -1.22 3.81 3.45
N MET A 86 -2.14 4.13 4.35
CA MET A 86 -1.85 4.19 5.80
C MET A 86 -1.56 2.80 6.37
N ALA A 87 -2.38 1.81 6.01
CA ALA A 87 -2.25 0.45 6.51
C ALA A 87 -0.98 -0.23 5.99
N PHE A 88 -0.86 -0.36 4.66
CA PHE A 88 0.33 -0.92 4.02
C PHE A 88 1.55 -0.03 4.27
N GLY A 89 1.34 1.28 4.29
CA GLY A 89 2.18 2.32 4.89
C GLY A 89 3.00 1.89 6.08
N THR A 90 2.24 1.60 7.13
CA THR A 90 2.70 1.19 8.45
C THR A 90 3.51 -0.10 8.39
N PHE A 91 3.04 -1.10 7.64
CA PHE A 91 3.77 -2.34 7.47
C PHE A 91 5.16 -2.12 6.84
N LEU A 92 5.24 -1.30 5.79
CA LEU A 92 6.51 -0.97 5.16
C LEU A 92 7.42 -0.12 6.08
N CYS A 93 6.86 0.79 6.88
CA CYS A 93 7.64 1.51 7.89
C CYS A 93 8.21 0.54 8.94
N TYR A 94 7.44 -0.46 9.37
CA TYR A 94 7.94 -1.51 10.25
C TYR A 94 9.09 -2.32 9.61
N LEU A 95 8.97 -2.69 8.32
CA LEU A 95 10.07 -3.34 7.60
C LEU A 95 11.31 -2.47 7.51
N ARG A 96 11.14 -1.17 7.26
CA ARG A 96 12.23 -0.19 7.24
C ARG A 96 12.97 -0.13 8.57
N GLU A 97 12.26 -0.09 9.69
CA GLU A 97 12.89 -0.07 11.02
C GLU A 97 13.63 -1.36 11.34
N ARG A 98 13.07 -2.51 10.96
CA ARG A 98 13.68 -3.82 11.27
C ARG A 98 14.89 -4.14 10.41
N SER A 99 14.88 -3.69 9.16
CA SER A 99 15.93 -4.01 8.19
C SER A 99 17.00 -2.92 8.07
N GLY A 100 16.70 -1.68 8.45
CA GLY A 100 17.56 -0.53 8.16
C GLY A 100 17.73 -0.23 6.67
N SER A 101 16.95 -0.89 5.79
CA SER A 101 17.08 -0.83 4.32
C SER A 101 15.75 -0.54 3.63
N VAL A 102 15.80 0.10 2.47
CA VAL A 102 14.61 0.36 1.64
C VAL A 102 14.28 -0.83 0.74
N TRP A 103 15.24 -1.71 0.46
CA TRP A 103 15.05 -2.86 -0.43
C TRP A 103 13.96 -3.84 0.04
N PRO A 104 13.86 -4.20 1.33
CA PRO A 104 12.75 -5.04 1.80
C PRO A 104 11.38 -4.36 1.65
N CYS A 105 11.34 -3.03 1.76
CA CYS A 105 10.11 -2.26 1.54
C CYS A 105 9.72 -2.30 0.07
N ALA A 106 10.69 -2.06 -0.83
CA ALA A 106 10.49 -2.12 -2.27
C ALA A 106 10.08 -3.51 -2.74
N LEU A 107 10.64 -4.57 -2.16
CA LEU A 107 10.24 -5.94 -2.47
C LEU A 107 8.81 -6.22 -2.02
N ALA A 108 8.44 -5.83 -0.79
CA ALA A 108 7.07 -6.00 -0.29
C ALA A 108 6.04 -5.21 -1.11
N HIS A 109 6.34 -3.97 -1.47
CA HIS A 109 5.52 -3.16 -2.36
C HIS A 109 5.46 -3.79 -3.77
N GLY A 110 6.59 -4.21 -4.33
CA GLY A 110 6.64 -4.90 -5.61
C GLY A 110 5.82 -6.18 -5.64
N SER A 111 5.85 -6.96 -4.55
CA SER A 111 5.00 -8.15 -4.37
C SER A 111 3.52 -7.79 -4.42
N LEU A 112 3.09 -6.72 -3.73
CA LEU A 112 1.70 -6.26 -3.79
C LEU A 112 1.30 -5.90 -5.22
N ASN A 113 2.12 -5.10 -5.93
CA ASN A 113 1.83 -4.70 -7.31
C ASN A 113 1.75 -5.91 -8.25
N ALA A 114 2.60 -6.90 -8.05
CA ALA A 114 2.60 -8.13 -8.82
C ALA A 114 1.31 -8.95 -8.66
N VAL A 115 0.72 -8.97 -7.47
CA VAL A 115 -0.46 -9.81 -7.17
C VAL A 115 -1.79 -9.02 -7.16
N ALA A 116 -1.75 -7.69 -7.13
CA ALA A 116 -2.94 -6.85 -6.97
C ALA A 116 -4.02 -7.11 -8.05
N GLY A 117 -3.60 -7.40 -9.28
CA GLY A 117 -4.49 -7.68 -10.39
C GLY A 117 -5.12 -9.08 -10.39
N LEU A 118 -4.60 -10.04 -9.60
CA LEU A 118 -5.08 -11.43 -9.61
C LEU A 118 -6.56 -11.53 -9.21
N GLY A 119 -7.03 -10.68 -8.29
CA GLY A 119 -8.43 -10.67 -7.86
C GLY A 119 -9.42 -10.37 -8.99
N LEU A 120 -9.00 -9.63 -10.01
CA LEU A 120 -9.84 -9.29 -11.17
C LEU A 120 -10.15 -10.52 -12.03
N TRP A 121 -9.29 -11.53 -12.04
CA TRP A 121 -9.52 -12.76 -12.81
C TRP A 121 -10.62 -13.64 -12.21
N PHE A 122 -10.91 -13.45 -10.94
CA PHE A 122 -11.94 -14.18 -10.21
C PHE A 122 -13.22 -13.34 -10.03
N SER A 123 -13.33 -12.20 -10.70
CA SER A 123 -14.49 -11.30 -10.62
C SER A 123 -15.08 -11.01 -12.00
N CYS A 124 -16.41 -10.92 -12.05
CA CYS A 124 -17.14 -10.49 -13.24
C CYS A 124 -17.40 -8.98 -13.28
N SER A 125 -17.16 -8.25 -12.17
CA SER A 125 -17.52 -6.84 -12.03
C SER A 125 -16.40 -5.85 -12.39
N GLY A 126 -15.22 -6.34 -12.77
CA GLY A 126 -14.05 -5.48 -13.03
C GLY A 126 -13.53 -4.78 -11.77
N TYR A 127 -12.93 -3.60 -11.94
CA TYR A 127 -12.48 -2.75 -10.82
C TYR A 127 -13.67 -2.19 -10.05
N GLY A 128 -13.53 -2.05 -8.73
CA GLY A 128 -14.57 -1.47 -7.89
C GLY A 128 -14.04 -1.04 -6.53
N ILE A 129 -14.80 -0.17 -5.88
CA ILE A 129 -14.41 0.45 -4.59
C ILE A 129 -14.30 -0.57 -3.45
N CYS A 130 -15.10 -1.64 -3.48
CA CYS A 130 -15.08 -2.67 -2.46
C CYS A 130 -14.03 -3.77 -2.74
N GLY A 131 -13.55 -3.89 -3.97
CA GLY A 131 -12.75 -5.02 -4.45
C GLY A 131 -12.98 -5.23 -5.94
N PRO A 132 -12.44 -6.31 -6.55
CA PRO A 132 -11.84 -7.50 -5.93
C PRO A 132 -10.34 -7.38 -5.64
N THR A 133 -9.73 -6.23 -5.95
CA THR A 133 -8.30 -5.99 -5.70
C THR A 133 -8.05 -5.78 -4.20
N PRO A 134 -6.82 -6.01 -3.70
CA PRO A 134 -6.47 -5.74 -2.29
C PRO A 134 -6.52 -4.25 -1.91
N LEU A 135 -6.70 -3.36 -2.90
CA LEU A 135 -6.83 -1.91 -2.72
C LEU A 135 -8.25 -1.50 -2.35
N GLY A 136 -9.25 -2.33 -2.68
CA GLY A 136 -10.65 -2.07 -2.32
C GLY A 136 -10.89 -2.11 -0.81
N LEU A 137 -11.96 -1.47 -0.35
CA LEU A 137 -12.29 -1.33 1.07
C LEU A 137 -12.42 -2.67 1.82
N LEU A 138 -12.90 -3.73 1.15
CA LEU A 138 -12.96 -5.07 1.74
C LEU A 138 -11.64 -5.82 1.57
N GLY A 139 -11.00 -5.67 0.40
CA GLY A 139 -9.73 -6.31 0.09
C GLY A 139 -8.58 -5.87 1.00
N CYS A 140 -8.62 -4.64 1.51
CA CYS A 140 -7.58 -4.09 2.38
C CYS A 140 -7.76 -4.46 3.87
N MET A 141 -8.86 -5.10 4.26
CA MET A 141 -9.11 -5.43 5.68
C MET A 141 -7.96 -6.20 6.35
N PRO A 142 -7.36 -7.24 5.74
CA PRO A 142 -6.24 -7.93 6.36
C PRO A 142 -5.02 -7.03 6.61
N THR A 143 -4.71 -6.10 5.69
CA THR A 143 -3.58 -5.18 5.86
C THR A 143 -3.88 -4.11 6.90
N VAL A 144 -5.13 -3.65 6.99
CA VAL A 144 -5.60 -2.73 8.05
C VAL A 144 -5.47 -3.38 9.43
N LEU A 145 -5.93 -4.63 9.59
CA LEU A 145 -5.82 -5.36 10.87
C LEU A 145 -4.35 -5.53 11.29
N LEU A 146 -3.48 -5.91 10.35
CA LEU A 146 -2.04 -6.00 10.60
C LEU A 146 -1.45 -4.64 11.02
N ALA A 147 -1.83 -3.56 10.33
CA ALA A 147 -1.36 -2.22 10.64
C ALA A 147 -1.78 -1.79 12.05
N VAL A 148 -3.05 -1.98 12.43
CA VAL A 148 -3.56 -1.68 13.78
C VAL A 148 -2.76 -2.45 14.83
N TRP A 149 -2.53 -3.75 14.61
CA TRP A 149 -1.73 -4.56 15.53
C TRP A 149 -0.29 -4.03 15.68
N LEU A 150 0.37 -3.65 14.58
CA LEU A 150 1.72 -3.06 14.60
C LEU A 150 1.75 -1.70 15.33
N LEU A 151 0.74 -0.86 15.13
CA LEU A 151 0.64 0.44 15.79
C LEU A 151 0.40 0.29 17.30
N VAL A 152 -0.47 -0.62 17.72
CA VAL A 152 -0.70 -0.91 19.14
C VAL A 152 0.57 -1.43 19.80
N LYS A 153 1.25 -2.40 19.16
CA LYS A 153 2.50 -2.97 19.67
C LYS A 153 3.60 -1.91 19.83
N SER A 154 3.75 -1.02 18.86
CA SER A 154 4.78 0.04 18.89
C SER A 154 4.47 1.17 19.86
N SER A 155 3.20 1.36 20.23
CA SER A 155 2.83 2.30 21.30
C SER A 155 3.19 1.78 22.70
N THR A 156 3.14 0.47 22.91
CA THR A 156 3.39 -0.17 24.20
C THR A 156 4.88 -0.41 24.49
N SER A 157 5.73 -0.46 23.46
CA SER A 157 7.17 -0.70 23.62
C SER A 157 8.00 0.56 23.95
N ARG A 158 7.42 1.51 24.70
CA ARG A 158 8.14 2.70 25.19
C ARG A 158 8.95 2.39 26.42
#